data_AF-A0A939AVB0-F1
#
_entry.id   AF-A0A939AVB0-F1
#
_cell.length_a   1.000
_cell.length_b   1.000
_cell.length_c   1.000
_cell.angle_alpha   90.00
_cell.angle_beta   90.00
_cell.angle_gamma   90.00
#
_symmetry.space_group_name_H-M   'P 1'
#
loop_
_entity.id
_entity.type
_entity.pdbx_description
1 polymer ?
#
loop_
_entity_poly.entity_id
_entity_poly.type
_entity_poly.pdbx_seq_one_letter_code
_entity_poly.pdbx_strand_id
1 'polypeptide(L)'
;MSDAAKGFADILPPDFYHRLTPLALPLKRLRVYVLGRPEQTAMKIVALREQDLEDLELLLPQLSEGDKRTLVVIMDHVSRFRPDWAQRIKYFLEEQGWPTE
;
A
#
# COMPACT_ATOMS: atom_id res chain seq x y z
N MET A 1 5.51 0.87 21.52
CA MET A 1 6.50 1.38 20.55
C MET A 1 6.70 0.26 19.54
N SER A 2 6.16 0.43 18.33
CA SER A 2 6.36 -0.56 17.25
C SER A 2 7.73 -0.27 16.63
N ASP A 3 8.62 -1.25 16.56
CA ASP A 3 9.85 -1.20 15.74
C ASP A 3 9.48 -1.30 14.26
N ALA A 4 8.71 -0.33 13.80
CA ALA A 4 8.36 -0.20 12.40
C ALA A 4 9.52 0.49 11.67
N ALA A 5 9.78 0.09 10.42
CA ALA A 5 10.71 0.83 9.57
C ALA A 5 10.18 2.26 9.37
N LYS A 6 10.73 3.20 10.14
CA LYS A 6 10.33 4.62 10.14
C LYS A 6 10.32 5.15 8.71
N GLY A 7 9.25 5.85 8.33
CA GLY A 7 9.02 6.34 6.97
C GLY A 7 8.20 5.40 6.07
N PHE A 8 8.32 4.08 6.20
CA PHE A 8 7.52 3.12 5.43
C PHE A 8 6.24 2.70 6.14
N ALA A 9 6.24 2.62 7.47
CA ALA A 9 5.01 2.35 8.21
C ALA A 9 4.08 3.57 8.26
N ASP A 10 4.63 4.78 8.13
CA ASP A 10 3.86 6.02 8.20
C ASP A 10 2.89 6.16 7.01
N ILE A 11 3.21 5.54 5.86
CA ILE A 11 2.32 5.49 4.69
C ILE A 11 1.02 4.71 4.98
N LEU A 12 1.06 3.79 5.94
CA LEU A 12 -0.05 2.90 6.22
C LEU A 12 -1.07 3.63 7.09
N PRO A 13 -2.37 3.60 6.76
CA PRO A 13 -3.41 4.19 7.57
C PRO A 13 -3.46 3.46 8.94
N PRO A 14 -3.90 4.13 10.01
CA PRO A 14 -3.81 3.59 11.37
C PRO A 14 -4.47 2.21 11.56
N ASP A 15 -5.44 1.87 10.72
CA ASP A 15 -6.25 0.65 10.77
C ASP A 15 -5.69 -0.51 9.91
N PHE A 16 -4.54 -0.33 9.25
CA PHE A 16 -3.98 -1.32 8.30
C PHE A 16 -3.78 -2.72 8.91
N TYR A 17 -3.56 -2.79 10.22
CA TYR A 17 -3.35 -4.04 10.94
C TYR A 17 -4.56 -4.99 10.85
N HIS A 18 -5.77 -4.48 10.61
CA HIS A 18 -6.96 -5.30 10.39
C HIS A 18 -6.96 -6.02 9.04
N ARG A 19 -6.12 -5.58 8.09
CA ARG A 19 -6.00 -6.16 6.74
C ARG A 19 -4.76 -7.04 6.58
N LEU A 20 -4.04 -7.30 7.67
CA LEU A 20 -2.90 -8.21 7.69
C LEU A 20 -3.34 -9.66 7.51
N THR A 21 -2.72 -10.36 6.56
CA THR A 21 -2.95 -11.79 6.35
C THR A 21 -1.86 -12.60 7.06
N PRO A 22 -2.19 -13.48 8.01
CA PRO A 22 -1.19 -14.32 8.67
C PRO A 22 -0.60 -15.35 7.70
N LEU A 23 0.71 -15.55 7.75
CA LEU A 23 1.37 -16.63 7.02
C LEU A 23 1.44 -17.89 7.89
N ALA A 24 1.00 -19.01 7.32
CA ALA A 24 1.07 -20.32 7.95
C ALA A 24 2.49 -20.91 7.88
N LEU A 25 3.43 -20.30 8.59
CA LEU A 25 4.82 -20.74 8.68
C LEU A 25 5.06 -21.51 10.00
N PRO A 26 5.85 -22.59 10.00
CA PRO A 26 6.10 -23.41 11.19
C PRO A 26 7.14 -22.78 12.13
N LEU A 27 6.96 -21.51 12.48
CA LEU A 27 7.87 -20.73 13.34
C LEU A 27 7.39 -20.74 14.79
N LYS A 28 8.25 -21.14 15.73
CA LYS A 28 7.87 -21.33 17.14
C LYS A 28 7.76 -20.03 17.94
N ARG A 29 8.48 -18.98 17.54
CA ARG A 29 8.61 -17.72 18.30
C ARG A 29 8.34 -16.46 17.47
N LEU A 30 7.87 -16.63 16.24
CA LEU A 30 7.63 -15.53 15.31
C LEU A 30 6.29 -15.74 14.62
N ARG A 31 5.47 -14.70 14.58
CA ARG A 31 4.27 -14.64 13.73
C ARG A 31 4.58 -13.70 12.59
N VAL A 32 4.36 -14.16 11.37
CA VAL A 32 4.62 -13.38 10.17
C VAL A 32 3.28 -13.08 9.52
N TYR A 33 3.12 -11.83 9.12
CA TYR A 33 1.94 -11.33 8.45
C TYR A 33 2.37 -10.64 7.16
N VAL A 34 1.49 -10.67 6.16
CA VAL A 34 1.67 -9.93 4.91
C VAL A 34 0.65 -8.79 4.87
N LEU A 35 1.09 -7.66 4.34
CA LEU A 35 0.24 -6.51 4.07
C LEU A 35 -0.88 -6.88 3.09
N GLY A 36 -2.01 -6.18 3.18
CA GLY A 36 -3.04 -6.27 2.16
C GLY A 36 -2.52 -5.81 0.79
N ARG A 37 -3.18 -6.25 -0.28
CA ARG A 37 -2.89 -5.78 -1.64
C ARG A 37 -2.91 -4.25 -1.78
N PRO A 38 -3.86 -3.49 -1.19
CA PRO A 38 -3.85 -2.04 -1.35
C PRO A 38 -2.65 -1.39 -0.67
N GLU A 39 -2.25 -1.84 0.54
CA GLU A 39 -1.05 -1.34 1.21
C GLU A 39 0.23 -1.64 0.40
N GLN A 40 0.36 -2.87 -0.13
CA GLN A 40 1.49 -3.23 -0.98
C GLN A 40 1.54 -2.36 -2.25
N THR A 41 0.39 -2.14 -2.88
CA THR A 41 0.27 -1.31 -4.09
C THR A 41 0.72 0.12 -3.79
N ALA A 42 0.22 0.74 -2.72
CA ALA A 42 0.61 2.09 -2.32
C ALA A 42 2.12 2.22 -2.09
N MET A 43 2.70 1.26 -1.36
CA MET A 43 4.14 1.25 -1.07
C MET A 43 4.98 1.15 -2.35
N LYS A 44 4.54 0.34 -3.31
CA LYS A 44 5.20 0.18 -4.61
C LYS A 44 5.10 1.42 -5.48
N ILE A 45 3.94 2.08 -5.53
CA ILE A 45 3.77 3.33 -6.28
C ILE A 45 4.66 4.43 -5.68
N VAL A 46 4.76 4.53 -4.35
CA VAL A 46 5.62 5.53 -3.71
C VAL A 46 7.11 5.27 -3.97
N ALA A 47 7.53 4.00 -3.94
CA ALA A 47 8.91 3.60 -4.21
C ALA A 47 9.30 3.78 -5.68
N LEU A 48 8.39 3.44 -6.61
CA LEU A 48 8.47 3.59 -8.06
C LEU A 48 9.81 3.12 -8.67
N ARG A 49 10.35 1.99 -8.18
CA ARG A 49 11.56 1.37 -8.75
C ARG A 49 11.18 0.56 -9.98
N GLU A 50 12.12 0.29 -10.88
CA GLU A 50 11.85 -0.50 -12.10
C GLU A 50 11.17 -1.84 -11.78
N GLN A 51 11.69 -2.58 -10.80
CA GLN A 51 11.09 -3.83 -10.29
C GLN A 51 9.67 -3.67 -9.70
N ASP A 52 9.34 -2.48 -9.17
CA ASP A 52 8.02 -2.22 -8.62
C ASP A 52 6.98 -2.01 -9.73
N LEU A 53 7.40 -1.60 -10.94
CA LEU A 53 6.51 -1.46 -12.08
C LEU A 53 5.97 -2.83 -12.53
N GLU A 54 6.84 -3.83 -12.66
CA GLU A 54 6.44 -5.21 -12.99
C GLU A 54 5.46 -5.77 -11.95
N ASP A 55 5.75 -5.54 -10.66
CA ASP A 55 4.86 -5.96 -9.59
C ASP A 55 3.50 -5.23 -9.64
N LEU A 56 3.48 -3.94 -10.00
CA LEU A 56 2.25 -3.16 -10.13
C LEU A 56 1.38 -3.64 -11.30
N GLU A 57 1.98 -4.01 -12.43
CA GLU A 57 1.26 -4.64 -13.55
C GLU A 57 0.54 -5.92 -13.14
N LEU A 58 1.12 -6.69 -12.21
CA LEU A 58 0.50 -7.89 -11.66
C LEU A 58 -0.54 -7.59 -10.57
N LEU A 59 -0.29 -6.59 -9.72
CA LEU A 59 -1.13 -6.28 -8.57
C LEU A 59 -2.41 -5.54 -8.96
N LEU A 60 -2.32 -4.52 -9.83
CA LEU A 60 -3.44 -3.64 -10.17
C LEU A 60 -4.68 -4.40 -10.68
N PRO A 61 -4.57 -5.39 -11.59
CA PRO A 61 -5.74 -6.12 -12.08
C PRO A 61 -6.43 -6.98 -11.02
N GLN A 62 -5.74 -7.27 -9.92
CA GLN A 62 -6.24 -8.12 -8.83
C GLN A 62 -6.90 -7.32 -7.70
N LEU A 63 -6.91 -5.98 -7.79
CA LEU A 63 -7.51 -5.11 -6.80
C LEU A 63 -9.03 -5.14 -6.92
N SER A 64 -9.70 -5.57 -5.85
CA SER A 64 -11.14 -5.43 -5.72
C SER A 64 -11.54 -3.97 -5.55
N GLU A 65 -12.81 -3.63 -5.77
CA GLU A 65 -13.33 -2.28 -5.47
C GLU A 65 -13.15 -1.86 -4.00
N GLY A 66 -13.10 -2.83 -3.07
CA GLY A 66 -12.72 -2.56 -1.67
C GLY A 66 -11.26 -2.14 -1.53
N ASP A 67 -10.35 -2.80 -2.26
CA ASP A 67 -8.93 -2.44 -2.27
C ASP A 67 -8.71 -1.08 -2.91
N LYS A 68 -9.41 -0.77 -4.01
CA LYS A 68 -9.32 0.53 -4.67
C LYS A 68 -9.67 1.68 -3.72
N ARG A 69 -10.78 1.54 -2.99
CA ARG A 69 -11.18 2.51 -1.95
C ARG A 69 -10.13 2.64 -0.85
N THR A 70 -9.56 1.52 -0.42
CA THR A 70 -8.48 1.53 0.59
C THR A 70 -7.25 2.26 0.07
N LEU A 71 -6.90 2.12 -1.21
CA LEU A 71 -5.79 2.81 -1.85
C LEU A 71 -5.99 4.33 -1.89
N VAL A 72 -7.22 4.79 -2.15
CA VAL A 72 -7.59 6.21 -2.03
C VAL A 72 -7.47 6.70 -0.59
N VAL A 73 -7.94 5.91 0.39
CA VAL A 73 -7.78 6.24 1.83
C VAL A 73 -6.29 6.35 2.21
N ILE A 74 -5.44 5.48 1.68
CA ILE A 74 -3.99 5.56 1.88
C ILE A 74 -3.44 6.87 1.29
N MET A 75 -3.81 7.22 0.06
CA MET A 75 -3.42 8.47 -0.60
C MET A 75 -3.82 9.69 0.25
N ASP A 76 -5.07 9.74 0.72
CA ASP A 76 -5.59 10.83 1.56
C ASP A 76 -4.87 10.93 2.91
N HIS A 77 -4.60 9.78 3.55
CA HIS A 77 -3.83 9.72 4.78
C HIS A 77 -2.44 10.33 4.56
N VAL A 78 -1.74 9.86 3.52
CA VAL A 78 -0.38 10.29 3.17
C VAL A 78 -0.32 11.77 2.80
N SER A 79 -1.36 12.30 2.15
CA SER A 79 -1.42 13.71 1.72
C SER A 79 -1.18 14.71 2.87
N ARG A 80 -1.53 14.32 4.10
CA ARG A 80 -1.43 15.19 5.29
C ARG A 80 0.00 15.44 5.76
N PHE A 81 0.93 14.57 5.40
CA PHE A 81 2.32 14.65 5.90
C PHE A 81 3.38 14.40 4.82
N ARG A 82 3.02 13.81 3.67
CA ARG A 82 3.86 13.59 2.48
C ARG A 82 3.06 13.84 1.18
N PRO A 83 2.71 15.10 0.89
CA PRO A 83 1.93 15.44 -0.29
C PRO A 83 2.62 15.04 -1.61
N ASP A 84 3.95 15.01 -1.64
CA ASP A 84 4.74 14.50 -2.77
C ASP A 84 4.44 13.03 -3.10
N TRP A 85 4.23 12.21 -2.07
CA TRP A 85 3.89 10.80 -2.22
C TRP A 85 2.43 10.60 -2.60
N ALA A 86 1.52 11.36 -1.98
CA ALA A 86 0.12 11.34 -2.36
C ALA A 86 -0.07 11.73 -3.84
N GLN A 87 0.67 12.75 -4.31
CA GLN A 87 0.64 13.17 -5.71
C GLN A 87 1.11 12.06 -6.65
N ARG A 88 2.16 11.30 -6.29
CA ARG A 88 2.61 10.15 -7.08
C ARG A 88 1.54 9.06 -7.17
N ILE A 89 0.91 8.74 -6.04
CA ILE A 89 -0.21 7.78 -6.02
C ILE A 89 -1.32 8.26 -6.95
N LYS A 90 -1.72 9.53 -6.82
CA LYS A 90 -2.77 10.13 -7.65
C LYS A 90 -2.45 10.02 -9.15
N TYR A 91 -1.30 10.53 -9.58
CA TYR A 91 -0.94 10.52 -11.00
C TYR A 91 -0.84 9.12 -11.58
N PHE A 92 -0.23 8.20 -10.82
CA PHE A 92 -0.14 6.82 -11.27
C PHE A 92 -1.53 6.20 -11.45
N LEU A 93 -2.46 6.42 -10.51
CA LEU A 93 -3.83 5.93 -10.63
C LEU A 93 -4.58 6.55 -11.81
N GLU A 94 -4.42 7.84 -12.06
CA GLU A 94 -5.00 8.53 -13.22
C GLU A 94 -4.47 7.95 -14.54
N GLU A 95 -3.17 7.66 -14.63
CA GLU A 95 -2.56 7.00 -15.79
C GLU A 95 -3.14 5.59 -16.03
N GLN A 96 -3.54 4.90 -14.97
CA GLN A 96 -4.25 3.61 -15.06
C GLN A 96 -5.75 3.75 -15.35
N GLY A 97 -6.26 4.97 -15.54
CA GLY A 97 -7.66 5.25 -15.85
C GLY A 97 -8.59 5.25 -14.64
N TRP A 98 -8.07 5.44 -13.43
CA TRP A 98 -8.89 5.44 -12.22
C TRP A 98 -9.35 6.87 -11.90
N PRO A 99 -10.63 7.06 -11.55
CA PRO A 99 -11.11 8.36 -11.07
C PRO A 99 -10.55 8.62 -9.67
N THR A 100 -9.90 9.77 -9.49
CA THR A 100 -9.34 10.23 -8.21
C THR A 100 -10.05 11.48 -7.67
N GLU A 101 -11.23 11.78 -8.20
CA GLU A 101 -12.13 12.88 -7.80
C GLU A 101 -13.25 12.45 -6.85
#